data_AF-F3FH10-F1
#
_entry.id   AF-F3FH10-F1
#
_cell.length_a   1.000
_cell.length_b   1.000
_cell.length_c   1.000
_cell.angle_alpha   90.00
_cell.angle_beta   90.00
_cell.angle_gamma   90.00
#
_symmetry.space_group_name_H-M   'P 1'
#
loop_
_entity.id
_entity.type
_entity.pdbx_description
1 polymer ?
#
loop_
_entity_poly.entity_id
_entity_poly.type
_entity_poly.pdbx_seq_one_letter_code
_entity_poly.pdbx_strand_id
1 'polypeptide(L)' 'HAFKSHILTKMSTKRKRQLRGSSLLHPSDVAKVERMLRLR' A
#
# COMPACT_ATOMS: atom_id res chain seq x y z
N HIS A 1 -1.99 -1.20 -1.39
CA HIS A 1 -2.50 -0.83 -0.05
C HIS A 1 -2.55 -2.04 0.88
N ALA A 2 -2.51 -1.82 2.21
CA ALA A 2 -2.68 -2.87 3.21
C ALA A 2 -4.17 -3.17 3.54
N PHE A 3 -4.42 -4.23 4.32
CA PHE A 3 -5.72 -4.59 4.91
C PHE A 3 -6.83 -5.09 3.96
N LYS A 4 -6.48 -5.61 2.79
CA LYS A 4 -7.46 -6.18 1.84
C LYS A 4 -7.06 -7.60 1.41
N SER A 5 -7.07 -8.55 2.37
CA SER A 5 -6.61 -9.94 2.13
C SER A 5 -7.64 -11.00 2.52
N HIS A 6 -8.01 -11.13 3.80
CA HIS A 6 -8.83 -12.27 4.26
C HIS A 6 -10.02 -11.89 5.18
N ILE A 7 -9.95 -10.79 5.96
CA ILE A 7 -11.08 -10.32 6.79
C ILE A 7 -11.87 -9.22 6.06
N LEU A 8 -12.49 -9.57 4.93
CA LEU A 8 -13.18 -8.60 4.07
C LEU A 8 -14.67 -8.42 4.41
N THR A 9 -15.24 -9.36 5.18
CA THR A 9 -16.64 -9.38 5.60
C THR A 9 -16.94 -8.29 6.62
N LYS A 10 -15.96 -7.98 7.49
CA LYS A 10 -16.05 -6.91 8.50
C LYS A 10 -15.81 -5.49 7.94
N MET A 11 -15.51 -5.37 6.64
CA MET A 11 -15.19 -4.09 6.01
C MET A 11 -16.34 -3.58 5.16
N SER A 12 -16.64 -2.28 5.25
CA SER A 12 -17.60 -1.64 4.35
C SER A 12 -17.13 -1.72 2.89
N THR A 13 -18.08 -1.69 1.95
CA THR A 13 -17.79 -1.68 0.51
C THR A 13 -17.01 -0.43 0.10
N LYS A 14 -17.28 0.72 0.71
CA LYS A 14 -16.51 1.97 0.52
C LYS A 14 -15.04 1.79 0.86
N ARG A 15 -14.74 1.22 2.03
CA ARG A 15 -13.35 0.96 2.45
C ARG A 15 -12.66 -0.01 1.50
N LYS A 16 -13.33 -1.10 1.12
CA LYS A 16 -12.79 -2.06 0.13
C LYS A 16 -12.50 -1.42 -1.22
N ARG A 17 -13.33 -0.45 -1.66
CA ARG A 17 -13.14 0.28 -2.92
C ARG A 17 -11.92 1.21 -2.89
N GLN A 18 -11.75 1.97 -1.81
CA GLN A 18 -10.60 2.87 -1.64
C GLN A 18 -9.25 2.12 -1.63
N LEU A 19 -9.25 0.88 -1.16
CA LEU A 19 -8.04 0.04 -1.11
C LEU A 19 -7.77 -0.75 -2.42
N ARG A 20 -8.54 -0.54 -3.50
CA ARG A 20 -8.34 -1.26 -4.79
C ARG A 20 -7.18 -0.71 -5.63
N GLY A 21 -6.86 0.58 -5.52
CA GLY A 21 -5.89 1.24 -6.39
C GLY A 21 -4.42 0.93 -6.05
N SER A 22 -3.54 1.37 -6.94
CA SER A 22 -2.13 1.58 -6.61
C SER A 22 -1.94 2.99 -6.02
N SER A 23 -0.97 3.13 -5.13
CA SER A 23 -0.52 4.41 -4.62
C SER A 23 0.98 4.53 -4.79
N LEU A 24 1.46 5.75 -5.01
CA LEU A 24 2.89 6.04 -5.01
C LEU A 24 3.47 5.96 -3.59
N LEU A 25 4.79 5.76 -3.52
CA LEU A 25 5.54 5.77 -2.27
C LEU A 25 5.63 7.21 -1.74
N HIS A 26 5.59 7.38 -0.42
CA HIS A 26 5.79 8.69 0.20
C HIS A 26 7.27 9.12 0.05
N PRO A 27 7.58 10.41 -0.19
CA PRO A 27 8.96 10.88 -0.39
C PRO A 27 9.93 10.52 0.74
N SER A 28 9.45 10.43 2.00
CA SER A 28 10.29 10.03 3.14
C SER A 28 10.86 8.62 3.03
N ASP A 29 10.17 7.72 2.33
CA ASP A 29 10.51 6.29 2.31
C ASP A 29 11.39 5.93 1.11
N VAL A 30 11.46 6.82 0.11
CA VAL A 30 12.16 6.59 -1.17
C VAL A 30 13.62 6.18 -0.94
N ALA A 31 14.38 6.96 -0.17
CA ALA A 31 15.80 6.69 0.07
C ALA A 31 16.06 5.33 0.74
N LYS A 32 15.15 4.88 1.61
CA LYS A 32 15.25 3.58 2.27
C LYS A 32 14.98 2.45 1.29
N VAL A 33 13.96 2.60 0.44
CA VAL A 33 13.58 1.61 -0.58
C VAL A 33 14.66 1.50 -1.67
N GLU A 34 15.21 2.62 -2.14
CA GLU A 34 16.32 2.63 -3.12
C GLU A 34 17.54 1.84 -2.63
N ARG A 35 17.89 1.99 -1.34
CA ARG A 35 18.99 1.25 -0.70
C ARG A 35 18.73 -0.25 -0.66
N MET A 36 17.50 -0.66 -0.35
CA MET A 36 17.12 -2.08 -0.31
C MET A 36 17.19 -2.72 -1.70
N LEU A 37 16.89 -1.94 -2.76
CA LEU A 37 16.90 -2.40 -4.14
C LEU A 37 18.26 -2.22 -4.85
N ARG A 38 19.29 -1.69 -4.17
CA ARG A 38 20.63 -1.42 -4.73
C ARG A 38 20.61 -0.57 -6.00
N LEU A 39 19.74 0.44 -6.02
CA LEU A 39 19.62 1.37 -7.15
C LEU A 39 20.63 2.53 -7.07
N ARG A 40 21.28 2.69 -5.91
CA ARG A 40 22.28 3.71 -5.58
C ARG A 40 23.41 3.09 -4.79
#